data_AF-A0A536NKX9-F1
#
_entry.id   AF-A0A536NKX9-F1
#
_cell.length_a   1.000
_cell.length_b   1.000
_cell.length_c   1.000
_cell.angle_alpha   90.00
_cell.angle_beta   90.00
_cell.angle_gamma   90.00
#
_symmetry.space_group_name_H-M   'P 1'
#
loop_
_entity.id
_entity.type
_entity.pdbx_description
1 polymer ?
#
loop_
_entity_poly.entity_id
_entity_poly.type
_entity_poly.pdbx_seq_one_letter_code
_entity_poly.pdbx_strand_id
1 'polypeptide(L)' 'MDKKHPRYGPADSLTSPRFSGIRTYARLPHVTDLAGVDVAIIGVPFDT' A
#
# COMPACT_ATOMS: atom_id res chain seq x y z
N MET A 1 23.97 -11.39 1.30
CA MET A 1 22.53 -11.74 1.36
C MET A 1 21.81 -10.80 0.41
N ASP A 2 21.19 -11.33 -0.64
CA ASP A 2 20.44 -10.52 -1.59
C ASP A 2 19.17 -9.98 -0.90
N LYS A 3 19.01 -8.65 -0.88
CA LYS A 3 17.86 -8.00 -0.23
C LYS A 3 16.77 -7.86 -1.28
N LYS A 4 15.81 -8.79 -1.28
CA LYS A 4 14.66 -8.71 -2.17
C LYS A 4 13.83 -7.48 -1.80
N HIS A 5 13.64 -6.56 -2.75
CA HIS A 5 12.73 -5.44 -2.56
C HIS A 5 11.28 -5.94 -2.46
N PRO A 6 10.47 -5.37 -1.55
CA PRO A 6 9.07 -5.75 -1.45
C PRO A 6 8.35 -5.40 -2.75
N ARG A 7 7.49 -6.31 -3.21
CA ARG A 7 6.70 -6.15 -4.45
C ARG A 7 5.78 -4.93 -4.38
N TYR A 8 5.28 -4.62 -3.19
CA TYR A 8 4.44 -3.46 -2.93
C TYR A 8 5.15 -2.51 -1.96
N GLY A 9 5.11 -1.22 -2.28
CA GLY A 9 5.68 -0.17 -1.45
C GLY A 9 4.92 1.14 -1.62
N PRO A 10 5.15 2.11 -0.72
CA PRO A 10 4.52 3.41 -0.82
C PRO A 10 4.89 4.15 -2.11
N ALA A 11 4.01 5.03 -2.58
CA ALA A 11 4.36 5.96 -3.65
C ALA A 11 5.60 6.80 -3.27
N ASP A 12 6.50 6.98 -4.24
CA ASP A 12 7.70 7.79 -4.06
C ASP A 12 7.33 9.24 -3.68
N SER A 13 7.96 9.74 -2.62
CA SER A 13 7.69 11.09 -2.09
C SER A 13 8.42 12.18 -2.88
N LEU A 14 9.44 11.82 -3.68
CA LEU A 14 10.16 12.77 -4.53
C LEU A 14 9.44 13.02 -5.86
N THR A 15 8.60 12.08 -6.31
CA THR A 15 7.81 12.23 -7.54
C THR A 15 6.44 12.86 -7.28
N SER A 16 5.87 12.65 -6.08
CA SER A 16 4.57 13.21 -5.70
C SER A 16 4.52 13.60 -4.22
N PRO A 17 4.09 14.83 -3.88
CA PRO A 17 3.94 15.28 -2.50
C PRO A 17 3.05 14.34 -1.66
N ARG A 18 3.32 14.23 -0.37
CA ARG A 18 2.57 13.33 0.52
C ARG A 18 1.09 13.70 0.73
N PHE A 19 0.73 14.95 0.45
CA PHE A 19 -0.62 15.48 0.62
C PHE A 19 -1.49 15.36 -0.64
N SER A 20 -0.99 14.79 -1.74
CA SER A 20 -1.73 14.56 -2.98
C SER A 20 -2.00 13.07 -3.24
N GLY A 21 -2.89 12.78 -4.21
CA GLY A 21 -3.21 11.42 -4.66
C GLY A 21 -4.29 10.70 -3.83
N ILE A 22 -4.54 9.43 -4.17
CA ILE A 22 -5.52 8.58 -3.49
C ILE A 22 -5.00 8.21 -2.09
N ARG A 23 -5.85 8.36 -1.08
CA ARG A 23 -5.51 8.13 0.33
C ARG A 23 -5.75 6.69 0.77
N THR A 24 -4.87 5.79 0.34
CA THR A 24 -4.81 4.41 0.86
C THR A 24 -4.00 4.34 2.15
N TYR A 25 -4.10 3.22 2.88
CA TYR A 25 -3.26 2.97 4.06
C TYR A 25 -1.77 3.06 3.69
N ALA A 26 -1.01 3.87 4.44
CA ALA A 26 0.43 4.10 4.24
C ALA A 26 0.85 4.45 2.79
N ARG A 27 -0.07 4.97 1.96
CA ARG A 27 0.15 5.24 0.52
C ARG A 27 0.56 3.99 -0.28
N LEU A 28 0.19 2.79 0.17
CA LEU A 28 0.37 1.54 -0.56
C LEU A 28 -0.58 1.45 -1.75
N PRO A 29 -0.24 0.70 -2.81
CA PRO A 29 -1.16 0.49 -3.92
C PRO A 29 -2.44 -0.24 -3.46
N HIS A 30 -3.58 0.13 -4.04
CA HIS A 30 -4.82 -0.62 -3.90
C HIS A 30 -4.78 -1.82 -4.85
N VAL A 31 -4.89 -3.03 -4.31
CA VAL A 31 -4.82 -4.29 -5.06
C VAL A 31 -6.01 -5.16 -4.67
N THR A 32 -6.67 -5.77 -5.64
CA THR A 32 -7.84 -6.63 -5.43
C THR A 32 -7.56 -8.10 -5.73
N ASP A 33 -6.54 -8.39 -6.55
CA ASP A 33 -5.98 -9.73 -6.70
C ASP A 33 -4.93 -9.99 -5.61
N LEU A 34 -5.13 -11.07 -4.85
CA LEU A 34 -4.29 -11.43 -3.71
C LEU A 34 -3.18 -12.41 -4.08
N ALA A 35 -3.05 -12.81 -5.35
CA ALA A 35 -2.00 -13.73 -5.79
C ALA A 35 -0.58 -13.17 -5.52
N GLY A 36 0.11 -13.80 -4.55
CA GLY A 36 1.44 -13.39 -4.12
C GLY A 36 1.47 -12.14 -3.24
N VAL A 37 0.36 -11.83 -2.56
CA VAL A 37 0.31 -10.86 -1.46
C VAL A 37 0.65 -11.58 -0.15
N ASP A 38 1.70 -11.15 0.54
CA ASP A 38 2.10 -11.72 1.84
C ASP A 38 1.28 -11.15 3.01
N VAL A 39 0.85 -9.89 2.92
CA VAL A 39 0.08 -9.17 3.95
C VAL A 39 -0.93 -8.24 3.29
N ALA A 40 -2.18 -8.25 3.79
CA ALA A 40 -3.24 -7.34 3.37
C ALA A 40 -3.65 -6.40 4.50
N ILE A 41 -3.99 -5.15 4.15
CA ILE A 41 -4.59 -4.18 5.06
C ILE A 41 -6.04 -3.98 4.64
N ILE A 42 -6.97 -4.27 5.55
CA ILE A 42 -8.42 -4.21 5.29
C ILE A 42 -9.04 -3.28 6.33
N GLY A 43 -9.79 -2.27 5.88
CA GLY A 43 -10.58 -1.42 6.74
C GLY A 43 -11.95 -2.04 6.98
N VAL A 44 -12.35 -2.19 8.25
CA VAL A 44 -13.70 -2.60 8.64
C VAL A 44 -14.35 -1.43 9.38
N PRO A 45 -15.12 -0.57 8.70
CA PRO A 45 -15.78 0.57 9.32
C PRO A 45 -17.08 0.10 9.98
N PHE A 46 -16.97 -0.51 11.16
CA PHE A 46 -18.09 -1.04 11.92
C PHE A 46 -18.16 -0.37 13.30
N ASP A 47 -19.35 0.07 13.69
CA ASP A 47 -19.59 0.87 14.90
C ASP A 47 -20.87 0.49 15.67
N THR A 48 -21.48 -0.66 15.34
CA THR A 48 -22.75 -1.12 15.95
C THR A 48 -22.56 -1.74 17.32
#